data_AF-A0A5E8B4Y8-F1
#
_entry.id   AF-A0A5E8B4Y8-F1
#
_cell.length_a   1.000
_cell.length_b   1.000
_cell.length_c   1.000
_cell.angle_alpha   90.00
_cell.angle_beta   90.00
_cell.angle_gamma   90.00
#
_symmetry.space_group_name_H-M   'P 1'
#
loop_
_entity.id
_entity.type
_entity.pdbx_description
1 polymer ?
#
loop_
_entity_poly.entity_id
_entity_poly.type
_entity_poly.pdbx_seq_one_letter_code
_entity_poly.pdbx_strand_id
1 'polypeptide(L)'
;MIASRQLGVVGKSNIARPIPTIYRSISTTSSSITQNSRRPLNTQQSQTQQSQRRSLATVVGDNPKPKKHGGLRDQDRIFQNVYNNYGHDLKSAKRMGDWYKTKEIVLKGHEWIIAEMKKSGLRGRGGAGFPSGLKWSFMNPPGWEKNVGPRYLVVNADEGEPGTCKDREIIRKDPHKLVEGCLLAGRAMNATAAYIYIRGEFYNEAAILQTAINEAYADGLIGKNACGSGYDFDVYIHRGMGAYVCGEETALIESLEGKAGKPRLKPPFPAGVGLFGRPTTVTNVETVAVAPTILRRGGDWFAGFGRERNSGTKLFCISGHVNEPCTVEEEMSIPLRELLEKHCGGIRGGWDNLLGVIPGGCSVPILTKDVCEHVLMDYDDLKDHQSGLGTAAVIVLDKSTDIVRAIQRFSYFYKHESCGQCTPCREGTTWLLKVMDRFKAGQAGPREIDMLWELTKEVEGHTICALGDAAAWPIQGLIRNFRPELEARFQKFNEDVGAVSVGGWTPGATVGSGKVIGGPVPGSH
;
A
#
# COMPACT_ATOMS: atom_id res chain seq x y z
N MET A 1 -12.26 28.17 55.37
CA MET A 1 -11.81 29.49 55.88
C MET A 1 -10.35 29.65 55.50
N ILE A 2 -9.82 30.78 55.03
CA ILE A 2 -10.40 32.10 54.64
C ILE A 2 -9.51 32.70 53.51
N ALA A 3 -10.11 33.57 52.68
CA ALA A 3 -9.58 34.57 51.72
C ALA A 3 -8.04 34.73 51.50
N SER A 4 -7.49 34.88 50.28
CA SER A 4 -7.78 35.84 49.18
C SER A 4 -7.48 37.32 49.50
N ARG A 5 -6.58 37.97 48.73
CA ARG A 5 -6.64 39.35 48.14
C ARG A 5 -5.27 39.79 47.55
N GLN A 6 -5.22 40.24 46.29
CA GLN A 6 -5.06 41.65 45.79
C GLN A 6 -3.67 42.29 46.05
N LEU A 7 -3.08 43.20 45.27
CA LEU A 7 -3.10 43.69 43.86
C LEU A 7 -2.28 45.01 43.87
N GLY A 8 -1.59 45.39 42.78
CA GLY A 8 -0.84 46.66 42.61
C GLY A 8 0.59 46.42 42.11
N VAL A 9 1.10 46.84 40.93
CA VAL A 9 0.97 48.03 40.04
C VAL A 9 1.88 49.22 40.40
N VAL A 10 3.05 49.31 39.73
CA VAL A 10 3.83 50.48 39.21
C VAL A 10 5.05 49.88 38.43
N GLY A 11 5.62 50.44 37.34
CA GLY A 11 5.15 51.51 36.45
C GLY A 11 6.25 52.23 35.60
N LYS A 12 6.59 51.70 34.40
CA LYS A 12 7.37 52.31 33.28
C LYS A 12 8.89 52.62 33.46
N SER A 13 9.75 52.10 32.55
CA SER A 13 10.28 52.83 31.36
C SER A 13 11.59 52.23 30.79
N ASN A 14 11.64 51.87 29.49
CA ASN A 14 12.58 52.49 28.50
C ASN A 14 12.63 51.81 27.11
N ILE A 15 12.37 52.64 26.09
CA ILE A 15 13.05 52.76 24.78
C ILE A 15 13.21 51.51 23.89
N ALA A 16 12.52 51.53 22.76
CA ALA A 16 12.69 50.61 21.64
C ALA A 16 13.77 51.06 20.63
N ARG A 17 14.35 50.10 19.91
CA ARG A 17 15.04 50.30 18.61
C ARG A 17 14.66 49.17 17.63
N PRO A 18 14.46 49.45 16.33
CA PRO A 18 13.97 48.46 15.37
C PRO A 18 15.09 47.60 14.75
N ILE A 19 14.71 46.40 14.29
CA ILE A 19 15.54 45.48 13.50
C ILE A 19 15.17 45.65 12.01
N PRO A 20 16.13 45.72 11.06
CA PRO A 20 15.82 46.01 9.66
C PRO A 20 15.42 44.77 8.85
N THR A 21 14.32 44.89 8.11
CA THR A 21 13.85 43.90 7.12
C THR A 21 14.60 44.07 5.79
N ILE A 22 15.19 43.00 5.27
CA ILE A 22 15.82 43.02 3.93
C ILE A 22 14.81 42.50 2.90
N TYR A 23 14.22 43.41 2.12
CA TYR A 23 13.56 43.09 0.85
C TYR A 23 14.56 43.29 -0.30
N ARG A 24 14.68 42.31 -1.21
CA ARG A 24 15.40 42.46 -2.48
C ARG A 24 14.41 42.57 -3.63
N SER A 25 14.32 43.76 -4.23
CA SER A 25 13.58 44.02 -5.46
C SER A 25 14.36 43.52 -6.68
N ILE A 26 13.69 42.84 -7.61
CA ILE A 26 14.22 42.55 -8.95
C ILE A 26 13.62 43.58 -9.92
N SER A 27 14.48 44.36 -10.56
CA SER A 27 14.09 45.38 -11.55
C SER A 27 14.04 44.80 -12.97
N THR A 28 12.98 45.09 -13.69
CA THR A 28 12.84 44.85 -15.13
C THR A 28 13.65 45.84 -15.97
N THR A 29 14.33 45.37 -17.01
CA THR A 29 14.77 46.21 -18.14
C THR A 29 14.49 45.52 -19.47
N SER A 30 13.86 46.28 -20.38
CA SER A 30 13.53 45.92 -21.75
C SER A 30 14.59 46.42 -22.73
N SER A 31 14.80 45.71 -23.84
CA SER A 31 15.47 46.27 -25.02
C SER A 31 14.82 45.74 -26.32
N SER A 32 14.68 46.64 -27.29
CA SER A 32 13.82 46.46 -28.47
C SER A 32 14.59 46.62 -29.79
N ILE A 33 14.32 45.71 -30.72
CA ILE A 33 14.19 45.87 -32.18
C ILE A 33 15.20 46.77 -32.93
N THR A 34 15.86 46.17 -33.93
CA THR A 34 16.15 46.84 -35.21
C THR A 34 15.94 45.90 -36.40
N GLN A 35 15.36 46.41 -37.48
CA GLN A 35 15.16 45.72 -38.77
C GLN A 35 16.07 46.31 -39.84
N ASN A 36 16.54 45.46 -40.78
CA ASN A 36 16.84 45.72 -42.22
C ASN A 36 17.75 44.58 -42.73
N SER A 37 17.78 44.17 -44.01
CA SER A 37 16.95 44.46 -45.20
C SER A 37 17.16 43.33 -46.25
N ARG A 38 16.38 43.30 -47.35
CA ARG A 38 16.20 42.11 -48.23
C ARG A 38 17.17 41.99 -49.43
N ARG A 39 17.49 40.71 -49.76
CA ARG A 39 17.60 40.10 -51.13
C ARG A 39 18.85 40.40 -51.99
N PRO A 40 19.21 39.55 -53.00
CA PRO A 40 18.35 38.76 -53.91
C PRO A 40 18.48 37.22 -53.88
N LEU A 41 17.61 36.55 -54.66
CA LEU A 41 17.62 35.10 -54.89
C LEU A 41 18.70 34.71 -55.89
N ASN A 42 19.17 33.46 -55.82
CA ASN A 42 19.52 32.73 -57.03
C ASN A 42 19.03 31.27 -56.94
N THR A 43 18.51 30.73 -58.03
CA THR A 43 17.92 29.39 -58.12
C THR A 43 18.96 28.33 -58.42
N GLN A 44 18.93 27.17 -57.73
CA GLN A 44 19.11 25.86 -58.39
C GLN A 44 18.75 24.65 -57.52
N GLN A 45 17.83 23.84 -58.08
CA GLN A 45 17.75 22.37 -58.10
C GLN A 45 17.78 21.53 -56.81
N SER A 46 16.79 20.63 -56.75
CA SER A 46 16.56 19.61 -55.74
C SER A 46 17.47 18.38 -55.89
N GLN A 47 18.11 17.94 -54.81
CA GLN A 47 18.48 16.54 -54.60
C GLN A 47 18.22 16.11 -53.15
N THR A 48 17.52 15.00 -52.99
CA THR A 48 17.15 14.39 -51.70
C THR A 48 18.36 13.76 -51.01
N GLN A 49 18.85 14.37 -49.93
CA GLN A 49 19.82 13.71 -49.05
C GLN A 49 19.09 12.76 -48.09
N GLN A 50 19.22 11.45 -48.34
CA GLN A 50 18.85 10.42 -47.37
C GLN A 50 19.77 10.51 -46.15
N SER A 51 19.19 10.69 -44.97
CA SER A 51 19.94 10.63 -43.71
C SER A 51 20.38 9.19 -43.44
N GLN A 52 21.64 8.88 -43.70
CA GLN A 52 22.25 7.61 -43.30
C GLN A 52 22.36 7.54 -41.78
N ARG A 53 21.37 6.91 -41.13
CA ARG A 53 21.50 6.46 -39.75
C ARG A 53 22.62 5.41 -39.68
N ARG A 54 23.69 5.71 -38.95
CA ARG A 54 24.74 4.73 -38.63
C ARG A 54 24.12 3.59 -37.81
N SER A 55 24.02 2.41 -38.39
CA SER A 55 23.66 1.20 -37.67
C SER A 55 24.84 0.76 -36.79
N LEU A 56 24.76 1.03 -35.49
CA LEU A 56 25.59 0.31 -34.52
C LEU A 56 25.12 -1.14 -34.52
N ALA A 57 25.98 -2.04 -35.01
CA ALA A 57 25.71 -3.47 -35.00
C ALA A 57 25.76 -3.98 -33.54
N THR A 58 24.60 -4.00 -32.88
CA THR A 58 24.41 -4.82 -31.68
C THR A 58 24.56 -6.28 -32.06
N VAL A 59 25.50 -6.97 -31.43
CA VAL A 59 25.57 -8.43 -31.48
C VAL A 59 24.25 -8.95 -30.93
N VAL A 60 23.47 -9.62 -31.78
CA VAL A 60 22.28 -10.35 -31.37
C VAL A 60 22.76 -11.61 -30.65
N GLY A 61 23.17 -11.44 -29.39
CA GLY A 61 23.18 -12.55 -28.45
C GLY A 61 21.77 -13.09 -28.33
N ASP A 62 21.62 -14.40 -28.11
CA ASP A 62 20.33 -15.08 -28.01
C ASP A 62 19.35 -14.24 -27.18
N ASN A 63 18.26 -13.77 -27.81
CA ASN A 63 17.12 -13.25 -27.06
C ASN A 63 16.67 -14.42 -26.16
N PRO A 64 16.80 -14.31 -24.82
CA PRO A 64 16.33 -15.38 -23.96
C PRO A 64 14.85 -15.56 -24.24
N LYS A 65 14.43 -16.81 -24.53
CA LYS A 65 13.02 -17.13 -24.77
C LYS A 65 12.19 -16.44 -23.67
N PRO A 66 11.11 -15.70 -24.01
CA PRO A 66 10.36 -14.94 -23.02
C PRO A 66 9.96 -15.90 -21.90
N LYS A 67 10.50 -15.66 -20.70
CA LYS A 67 10.34 -16.57 -19.58
C LYS A 67 8.87 -16.55 -19.20
N LYS A 68 8.18 -17.68 -19.40
CA LYS A 68 6.81 -17.82 -18.90
C LYS A 68 6.89 -17.85 -17.37
N HIS A 69 6.16 -16.94 -16.73
CA HIS A 69 6.04 -16.85 -15.28
C HIS A 69 4.73 -17.51 -14.81
N GLY A 70 4.74 -18.01 -13.57
CA GLY A 70 3.70 -18.87 -13.02
C GLY A 70 4.04 -20.36 -13.14
N GLY A 71 3.32 -21.21 -12.40
CA GLY A 71 3.66 -22.63 -12.29
C GLY A 71 4.61 -22.92 -11.13
N LEU A 72 4.46 -22.20 -10.02
CA LEU A 72 5.22 -22.41 -8.80
C LEU A 72 5.01 -23.85 -8.30
N ARG A 73 6.09 -24.63 -8.23
CA ARG A 73 6.07 -26.00 -7.72
C ARG A 73 5.85 -25.99 -6.21
N ASP A 74 5.20 -27.00 -5.67
CA ASP A 74 4.87 -27.03 -4.23
C ASP A 74 6.12 -27.03 -3.33
N GLN A 75 7.22 -27.64 -3.78
CA GLN A 75 8.53 -27.58 -3.13
C GLN A 75 9.18 -26.18 -3.10
N ASP A 76 8.70 -25.24 -3.92
CA ASP A 76 9.17 -23.85 -4.00
C ASP A 76 8.23 -22.87 -3.26
N ARG A 77 7.09 -23.34 -2.76
CA ARG A 77 6.19 -22.57 -1.88
C ARG A 77 6.84 -22.36 -0.51
N ILE A 78 6.77 -21.14 -0.01
CA ILE A 78 7.28 -20.75 1.31
C ILE A 78 6.23 -21.04 2.39
N PHE A 79 4.96 -20.80 2.08
CA PHE A 79 3.82 -20.92 3.00
C PHE A 79 3.14 -22.28 2.83
N GLN A 80 3.88 -23.35 3.13
CA GLN A 80 3.44 -24.73 2.92
C GLN A 80 2.15 -25.09 3.66
N ASN A 81 1.85 -24.43 4.78
CA ASN A 81 0.61 -24.68 5.53
C ASN A 81 -0.51 -23.69 5.22
N VAL A 82 -0.41 -22.82 4.19
CA VAL A 82 -1.49 -21.89 3.81
C VAL A 82 -2.81 -22.61 3.52
N TYR A 83 -2.77 -23.89 3.15
CA TYR A 83 -3.94 -24.75 2.91
C TYR A 83 -4.46 -25.51 4.14
N ASN A 84 -3.83 -25.37 5.32
CA ASN A 84 -4.22 -26.01 6.58
C ASN A 84 -4.10 -27.55 6.58
N ASN A 85 -3.09 -28.08 5.87
CA ASN A 85 -2.82 -29.52 5.76
C ASN A 85 -1.98 -30.07 6.93
N TYR A 86 -1.37 -29.19 7.73
CA TYR A 86 -0.50 -29.52 8.85
C TYR A 86 -0.91 -28.77 10.12
N GLY A 87 -0.43 -29.23 11.28
CA GLY A 87 -0.57 -28.48 12.53
C GLY A 87 0.23 -27.16 12.50
N HIS A 88 -0.25 -26.16 13.24
CA HIS A 88 0.43 -24.87 13.42
C HIS A 88 1.38 -24.85 14.64
N ASP A 89 1.56 -26.01 15.29
CA ASP A 89 2.41 -26.23 16.46
C ASP A 89 3.91 -26.29 16.10
N LEU A 90 4.79 -26.09 17.10
CA LEU A 90 6.25 -26.06 16.91
C LEU A 90 6.82 -27.35 16.30
N LYS A 91 6.24 -28.52 16.62
CA LYS A 91 6.72 -29.81 16.09
C LYS A 91 6.36 -29.96 14.62
N SER A 92 5.17 -29.52 14.21
CA SER A 92 4.78 -29.44 12.80
C SER A 92 5.59 -28.40 12.04
N ALA A 93 5.84 -27.22 12.61
CA ALA A 93 6.68 -26.18 12.02
C ALA A 93 8.13 -26.65 11.78
N LYS A 94 8.77 -27.26 12.80
CA LYS A 94 10.12 -27.86 12.69
C LYS A 94 10.19 -28.93 11.59
N ARG A 95 9.14 -29.73 11.40
CA ARG A 95 9.05 -30.73 10.31
C ARG A 95 8.99 -30.09 8.92
N MET A 96 8.39 -28.91 8.79
CA MET A 96 8.37 -28.11 7.54
C MET A 96 9.67 -27.31 7.31
N GLY A 97 10.64 -27.39 8.22
CA GLY A 97 11.93 -26.72 8.10
C GLY A 97 11.99 -25.32 8.71
N ASP A 98 10.96 -24.90 9.46
CA ASP A 98 11.06 -23.70 10.30
C ASP A 98 11.96 -23.97 11.51
N TRP A 99 12.60 -22.92 12.02
CA TRP A 99 13.64 -23.01 13.05
C TRP A 99 14.88 -23.85 12.67
N TYR A 100 15.03 -24.22 11.39
CA TYR A 100 16.21 -24.94 10.91
C TYR A 100 17.39 -24.00 10.70
N LYS A 101 18.50 -24.28 11.41
CA LYS A 101 19.78 -23.52 11.36
C LYS A 101 19.65 -22.01 11.66
N THR A 102 18.64 -21.63 12.42
CA THR A 102 18.39 -20.23 12.80
C THR A 102 19.54 -19.65 13.61
N LYS A 103 20.15 -20.45 14.51
CA LYS A 103 21.34 -20.05 15.29
C LYS A 103 22.49 -19.65 14.38
N GLU A 104 22.80 -20.47 13.38
CA GLU A 104 23.87 -20.23 12.42
C GLU A 104 23.59 -18.98 11.57
N ILE A 105 22.34 -18.75 11.17
CA ILE A 105 21.93 -17.51 10.49
C ILE A 105 22.12 -16.28 11.39
N VAL A 106 21.73 -16.36 12.67
CA VAL A 106 21.92 -15.27 13.65
C VAL A 106 23.40 -14.95 13.88
N LEU A 107 24.25 -15.98 13.91
CA LEU A 107 25.70 -15.87 14.09
C LEU A 107 26.44 -15.32 12.87
N LYS A 108 25.91 -15.46 11.64
CA LYS A 108 26.47 -14.79 10.44
C LYS A 108 26.37 -13.25 10.49
N GLY A 109 25.56 -12.71 11.40
CA GLY A 109 25.51 -11.28 11.68
C GLY A 109 24.63 -10.46 10.75
N HIS A 110 24.37 -9.22 11.15
CA HIS A 110 23.39 -8.34 10.52
C HIS A 110 23.74 -7.96 9.08
N GLU A 111 25.03 -7.75 8.79
CA GLU A 111 25.52 -7.38 7.44
C GLU A 111 25.22 -8.48 6.42
N TRP A 112 25.50 -9.74 6.76
CA TRP A 112 25.21 -10.89 5.88
C TRP A 112 23.70 -11.03 5.64
N ILE A 113 22.87 -10.91 6.69
CA ILE A 113 21.41 -11.00 6.56
C ILE A 113 20.88 -9.88 5.65
N ILE A 114 21.32 -8.63 5.87
CA ILE A 114 20.95 -7.50 5.01
C ILE A 114 21.41 -7.73 3.56
N ALA A 115 22.62 -8.24 3.35
CA ALA A 115 23.18 -8.49 2.03
C ALA A 115 22.36 -9.53 1.24
N GLU A 116 22.06 -10.69 1.84
CA GLU A 116 21.21 -11.71 1.19
C GLU A 116 19.77 -11.22 0.96
N MET A 117 19.20 -10.45 1.89
CA MET A 117 17.87 -9.85 1.68
C MET A 117 17.86 -8.79 0.58
N LYS A 118 18.96 -8.04 0.38
CA LYS A 118 19.13 -7.17 -0.79
C LYS A 118 19.29 -7.99 -2.08
N LYS A 119 20.12 -9.02 -2.06
CA LYS A 119 20.37 -9.96 -3.18
C LYS A 119 19.09 -10.63 -3.68
N SER A 120 18.19 -10.98 -2.76
CA SER A 120 16.90 -11.61 -3.07
C SER A 120 15.94 -10.75 -3.90
N GLY A 121 16.17 -9.44 -3.99
CA GLY A 121 15.24 -8.51 -4.65
C GLY A 121 13.89 -8.33 -3.93
N LEU A 122 13.72 -8.85 -2.70
CA LEU A 122 12.44 -8.81 -1.98
C LEU A 122 11.90 -7.38 -1.79
N ARG A 123 10.80 -7.07 -2.48
CA ARG A 123 9.99 -5.85 -2.27
C ARG A 123 8.91 -6.05 -1.21
N GLY A 124 8.66 -5.00 -0.41
CA GLY A 124 7.77 -5.02 0.74
C GLY A 124 6.32 -5.38 0.39
N ARG A 125 5.80 -6.44 1.01
CA ARG A 125 4.57 -7.16 0.65
C ARG A 125 3.28 -6.57 1.26
N GLY A 126 3.33 -5.32 1.71
CA GLY A 126 2.21 -4.62 2.36
C GLY A 126 1.55 -3.51 1.52
N GLY A 127 1.88 -3.38 0.23
CA GLY A 127 1.34 -2.32 -0.63
C GLY A 127 2.40 -1.54 -1.39
N ALA A 128 3.24 -0.80 -0.66
CA ALA A 128 4.18 0.17 -1.23
C ALA A 128 5.35 -0.42 -2.06
N GLY A 129 5.59 -1.74 -2.00
CA GLY A 129 6.61 -2.40 -2.82
C GLY A 129 8.05 -1.90 -2.61
N PHE A 130 8.37 -1.27 -1.46
CA PHE A 130 9.71 -0.74 -1.19
C PHE A 130 10.74 -1.88 -0.97
N PRO A 131 11.98 -1.80 -1.49
CA PRO A 131 12.98 -2.87 -1.33
C PRO A 131 13.32 -3.17 0.15
N SER A 132 13.03 -4.39 0.60
CA SER A 132 13.01 -4.74 2.03
C SER A 132 14.41 -4.75 2.65
N GLY A 133 15.39 -5.38 1.99
CA GLY A 133 16.79 -5.36 2.45
C GLY A 133 17.40 -3.94 2.49
N LEU A 134 16.95 -3.03 1.63
CA LEU A 134 17.31 -1.62 1.71
C LEU A 134 16.67 -0.96 2.94
N LYS A 135 15.36 -1.17 3.16
CA LYS A 135 14.64 -0.66 4.32
C LYS A 135 15.31 -1.06 5.64
N TRP A 136 15.68 -2.34 5.76
CA TRP A 136 16.32 -2.88 6.96
C TRP A 136 17.70 -2.26 7.21
N SER A 137 18.44 -1.94 6.15
CA SER A 137 19.74 -1.26 6.30
C SER A 137 19.66 0.16 6.84
N PHE A 138 18.49 0.83 6.80
CA PHE A 138 18.30 2.14 7.43
C PHE A 138 18.32 2.09 8.96
N MET A 139 18.17 0.91 9.57
CA MET A 139 18.30 0.74 11.02
C MET A 139 19.76 0.78 11.50
N ASN A 140 20.72 0.44 10.63
CA ASN A 140 22.15 0.38 10.93
C ASN A 140 22.95 1.43 10.12
N PRO A 141 22.66 2.74 10.24
CA PRO A 141 23.50 3.77 9.62
C PRO A 141 24.93 3.75 10.21
N PRO A 142 25.94 4.35 9.55
CA PRO A 142 27.30 4.41 10.09
C PRO A 142 27.35 5.00 11.51
N GLY A 143 27.90 4.23 12.46
CA GLY A 143 27.96 4.62 13.88
C GLY A 143 26.66 4.42 14.66
N TRP A 144 25.72 3.59 14.19
CA TRP A 144 24.46 3.25 14.86
C TRP A 144 24.66 2.73 16.30
N GLU A 145 25.81 2.12 16.58
CA GLU A 145 26.25 1.60 17.87
C GLU A 145 26.35 2.69 18.93
N LYS A 146 26.61 3.94 18.52
CA LYS A 146 26.68 5.12 19.40
C LYS A 146 25.30 5.53 19.92
N ASN A 147 24.21 5.16 19.24
CA ASN A 147 22.85 5.34 19.74
C ASN A 147 22.47 4.19 20.66
N VAL A 148 23.03 4.23 21.88
CA VAL A 148 22.79 3.26 22.96
C VAL A 148 21.30 3.15 23.29
N GLY A 149 20.86 1.96 23.67
CA GLY A 149 19.49 1.64 24.06
C GLY A 149 18.73 0.80 23.03
N PRO A 150 17.45 0.48 23.29
CA PRO A 150 16.70 -0.48 22.51
C PRO A 150 16.39 0.00 21.09
N ARG A 151 16.05 -0.96 20.24
CA ARG A 151 15.74 -0.81 18.81
C ARG A 151 14.61 -1.78 18.50
N TYR A 152 13.63 -1.40 17.69
CA TYR A 152 12.42 -2.20 17.56
C TYR A 152 12.16 -2.66 16.12
N LEU A 153 11.82 -3.94 15.99
CA LEU A 153 11.04 -4.43 14.87
C LEU A 153 9.57 -4.23 15.23
N VAL A 154 8.77 -3.69 14.32
CA VAL A 154 7.33 -3.70 14.43
C VAL A 154 6.76 -4.44 13.24
N VAL A 155 6.03 -5.53 13.50
CA VAL A 155 5.36 -6.29 12.47
C VAL A 155 3.95 -5.74 12.31
N ASN A 156 3.64 -5.29 11.10
CA ASN A 156 2.29 -4.89 10.73
C ASN A 156 1.48 -6.14 10.37
N ALA A 157 0.55 -6.49 11.27
CA ALA A 157 -0.41 -7.58 11.16
C ALA A 157 -1.86 -7.04 11.29
N ASP A 158 -2.10 -5.77 10.94
CA ASP A 158 -3.41 -5.14 11.01
C ASP A 158 -4.34 -5.57 9.86
N GLU A 159 -3.80 -5.78 8.65
CA GLU A 159 -4.55 -6.29 7.48
C GLU A 159 -5.98 -5.72 7.33
N GLY A 160 -6.12 -4.40 7.47
CA GLY A 160 -7.41 -3.71 7.32
C GLY A 160 -7.93 -3.62 5.88
N GLU A 161 -7.05 -3.83 4.89
CA GLU A 161 -7.29 -3.59 3.45
C GLU A 161 -8.33 -4.55 2.85
N PRO A 162 -9.49 -4.06 2.35
CA PRO A 162 -10.53 -4.88 1.73
C PRO A 162 -10.02 -5.76 0.58
N GLY A 163 -10.42 -7.04 0.62
CA GLY A 163 -9.93 -8.10 -0.27
C GLY A 163 -8.71 -8.86 0.26
N THR A 164 -7.98 -8.32 1.24
CA THR A 164 -6.73 -8.89 1.73
C THR A 164 -6.98 -9.83 2.92
N CYS A 165 -6.42 -11.04 2.88
CA CYS A 165 -6.53 -12.02 3.97
C CYS A 165 -5.30 -12.95 4.08
N LYS A 166 -4.18 -12.59 3.46
CA LYS A 166 -2.93 -13.37 3.39
C LYS A 166 -2.18 -13.39 4.71
N ASP A 167 -2.11 -12.27 5.42
CA ASP A 167 -1.39 -12.15 6.68
C ASP A 167 -2.13 -12.92 7.76
N ARG A 168 -3.47 -12.88 7.75
CA ARG A 168 -4.35 -13.77 8.51
C ARG A 168 -4.03 -15.26 8.29
N GLU A 169 -3.82 -15.69 7.04
CA GLU A 169 -3.44 -17.09 6.77
C GLU A 169 -2.08 -17.44 7.38
N ILE A 170 -1.07 -16.57 7.24
CA ILE A 170 0.26 -16.79 7.83
C ILE A 170 0.15 -16.91 9.36
N ILE A 171 -0.53 -15.96 10.01
CA ILE A 171 -0.65 -15.93 11.47
C ILE A 171 -1.36 -17.18 12.01
N ARG A 172 -2.41 -17.66 11.32
CA ARG A 172 -3.25 -18.76 11.83
C ARG A 172 -2.78 -20.16 11.46
N LYS A 173 -1.89 -20.30 10.46
CA LYS A 173 -1.44 -21.61 9.92
C LYS A 173 0.07 -21.82 9.97
N ASP A 174 0.87 -20.75 9.80
CA ASP A 174 2.34 -20.76 9.83
C ASP A 174 2.92 -19.77 10.89
N PRO A 175 2.38 -19.69 12.13
CA PRO A 175 2.80 -18.66 13.11
C PRO A 175 4.28 -18.75 13.47
N HIS A 176 4.85 -19.96 13.58
CA HIS A 176 6.27 -20.16 13.86
C HIS A 176 7.19 -19.58 12.79
N LYS A 177 6.77 -19.58 11.53
CA LYS A 177 7.50 -18.95 10.41
C LYS A 177 7.55 -17.43 10.56
N LEU A 178 6.47 -16.83 11.07
CA LEU A 178 6.44 -15.41 11.43
C LEU A 178 7.33 -15.10 12.63
N VAL A 179 7.29 -15.90 13.70
CA VAL A 179 8.11 -15.69 14.91
C VAL A 179 9.61 -15.87 14.61
N GLU A 180 9.98 -16.86 13.81
CA GLU A 180 11.35 -17.00 13.30
C GLU A 180 11.75 -15.81 12.42
N GLY A 181 10.84 -15.36 11.54
CA GLY A 181 11.02 -14.15 10.75
C GLY A 181 11.27 -12.92 11.61
N CYS A 182 10.58 -12.79 12.75
CA CYS A 182 10.80 -11.71 13.71
C CYS A 182 12.23 -11.74 14.26
N LEU A 183 12.72 -12.91 14.69
CA LEU A 183 14.09 -13.06 15.18
C LEU A 183 15.13 -12.69 14.12
N LEU A 184 14.96 -13.17 12.89
CA LEU A 184 15.96 -12.97 11.83
C LEU A 184 15.93 -11.55 11.24
N ALA A 185 14.76 -10.96 11.03
CA ALA A 185 14.63 -9.55 10.65
C ALA A 185 15.07 -8.63 11.80
N GLY A 186 14.75 -8.98 13.04
CA GLY A 186 15.21 -8.29 14.24
C GLY A 186 16.74 -8.29 14.33
N ARG A 187 17.37 -9.45 14.17
CA ARG A 187 18.83 -9.61 14.12
C ARG A 187 19.48 -8.82 12.98
N ALA A 188 18.84 -8.73 11.81
CA ALA A 188 19.28 -7.92 10.67
C ALA A 188 19.31 -6.42 11.00
N MET A 189 18.39 -5.96 11.85
CA MET A 189 18.22 -4.55 12.23
C MET A 189 18.79 -4.21 13.62
N ASN A 190 19.49 -5.18 14.24
CA ASN A 190 19.95 -5.14 15.62
C ASN A 190 18.84 -4.68 16.61
N ALA A 191 17.60 -5.12 16.36
CA ALA A 191 16.44 -4.83 17.20
C ALA A 191 16.40 -5.73 18.43
N THR A 192 16.17 -5.15 19.60
CA THR A 192 16.10 -5.86 20.90
C THR A 192 14.77 -6.58 21.12
N ALA A 193 13.72 -6.19 20.40
CA ALA A 193 12.42 -6.86 20.45
C ALA A 193 11.62 -6.66 19.15
N ALA A 194 10.70 -7.59 18.88
CA ALA A 194 9.60 -7.42 17.95
C ALA A 194 8.29 -7.10 18.69
N TYR A 195 7.53 -6.14 18.17
CA TYR A 195 6.12 -5.97 18.49
C TYR A 195 5.27 -6.35 17.28
N ILE A 196 4.46 -7.38 17.39
CA ILE A 196 3.50 -7.78 16.37
C ILE A 196 2.20 -7.05 16.67
N TYR A 197 1.91 -6.00 15.90
CA TYR A 197 0.66 -5.26 15.99
C TYR A 197 -0.39 -5.98 15.14
N ILE A 198 -1.23 -6.78 15.79
CA ILE A 198 -2.26 -7.59 15.15
C ILE A 198 -3.62 -6.89 15.18
N ARG A 199 -4.39 -7.06 14.10
CA ARG A 199 -5.77 -6.55 13.98
C ARG A 199 -6.61 -6.88 15.21
N GLY A 200 -7.45 -5.94 15.64
CA GLY A 200 -8.35 -6.15 16.78
C GLY A 200 -9.31 -7.33 16.59
N GLU A 201 -9.87 -7.47 15.39
CA GLU A 201 -10.82 -8.50 15.02
C GLU A 201 -10.20 -9.91 14.93
N PHE A 202 -8.88 -10.01 14.76
CA PHE A 202 -8.13 -11.28 14.64
C PHE A 202 -7.84 -11.89 16.02
N TYR A 203 -8.86 -12.07 16.86
CA TYR A 203 -8.71 -12.60 18.22
C TYR A 203 -8.20 -14.05 18.25
N ASN A 204 -8.76 -14.92 17.41
CA ASN A 204 -8.37 -16.34 17.38
C ASN A 204 -6.95 -16.50 16.83
N GLU A 205 -6.62 -15.72 15.82
CA GLU A 205 -5.30 -15.67 15.20
C GLU A 205 -4.25 -15.10 16.17
N ALA A 206 -4.61 -14.10 16.99
CA ALA A 206 -3.77 -13.62 18.09
C ALA A 206 -3.53 -14.69 19.15
N ALA A 207 -4.55 -15.49 19.51
CA ALA A 207 -4.42 -16.59 20.46
C ALA A 207 -3.51 -17.70 19.94
N ILE A 208 -3.67 -18.09 18.68
CA ILE A 208 -2.78 -19.06 17.99
C ILE A 208 -1.32 -18.56 17.98
N LEU A 209 -1.12 -17.29 17.61
CA LEU A 209 0.20 -16.68 17.59
C LEU A 209 0.82 -16.60 19.00
N GLN A 210 0.03 -16.29 20.03
CA GLN A 210 0.51 -16.28 21.41
C GLN A 210 0.93 -17.68 21.87
N THR A 211 0.21 -18.72 21.47
CA THR A 211 0.61 -20.12 21.74
C THR A 211 1.95 -20.44 21.06
N ALA A 212 2.12 -20.09 19.78
CA ALA A 212 3.39 -20.30 19.07
C ALA A 212 4.56 -19.50 19.68
N ILE A 213 4.32 -18.27 20.15
CA ILE A 213 5.31 -17.47 20.90
C ILE A 213 5.66 -18.16 22.21
N ASN A 214 4.67 -18.66 22.97
CA ASN A 214 4.91 -19.37 24.23
C ASN A 214 5.73 -20.66 24.01
N GLU A 215 5.43 -21.42 22.96
CA GLU A 215 6.21 -22.60 22.54
C GLU A 215 7.65 -22.21 22.18
N ALA A 216 7.86 -21.11 21.45
CA ALA A 216 9.18 -20.63 21.07
C ALA A 216 10.00 -20.12 22.27
N TYR A 217 9.38 -19.50 23.27
CA TYR A 217 10.03 -19.18 24.54
C TYR A 217 10.38 -20.44 25.34
N ALA A 218 9.48 -21.42 25.41
CA ALA A 218 9.70 -22.66 26.16
C ALA A 218 10.83 -23.53 25.59
N ASP A 219 11.02 -23.52 24.26
CA ASP A 219 12.11 -24.23 23.56
C ASP A 219 13.41 -23.41 23.46
N GLY A 220 13.45 -22.18 24.01
CA GLY A 220 14.63 -21.30 24.00
C GLY A 220 14.97 -20.69 22.64
N LEU A 221 13.99 -20.63 21.73
CA LEU A 221 14.14 -20.09 20.38
C LEU A 221 14.09 -18.56 20.35
N ILE A 222 13.39 -17.95 21.31
CA ILE A 222 13.32 -16.50 21.55
C ILE A 222 13.48 -16.18 23.04
N GLY A 223 13.61 -14.89 23.36
CA GLY A 223 13.92 -14.39 24.70
C GLY A 223 15.43 -14.19 24.89
N LYS A 224 15.91 -14.42 26.11
CA LYS A 224 17.35 -14.36 26.40
C LYS A 224 18.10 -15.46 25.67
N ASN A 225 19.21 -15.11 25.03
CA ASN A 225 20.06 -16.03 24.29
C ASN A 225 19.27 -16.86 23.24
N ALA A 226 18.47 -16.17 22.41
CA ALA A 226 17.60 -16.76 21.39
C ALA A 226 18.33 -17.78 20.51
N CYS A 227 17.77 -18.99 20.37
CA CYS A 227 18.39 -20.14 19.70
C CYS A 227 19.80 -20.52 20.22
N GLY A 228 20.16 -20.12 21.45
CA GLY A 228 21.50 -20.32 22.02
C GLY A 228 22.61 -19.58 21.26
N SER A 229 22.32 -18.42 20.67
CA SER A 229 23.19 -17.66 19.78
C SER A 229 24.00 -16.52 20.43
N GLY A 230 23.71 -16.17 21.68
CA GLY A 230 24.20 -14.97 22.36
C GLY A 230 23.41 -13.68 22.06
N TYR A 231 22.32 -13.77 21.31
CA TYR A 231 21.45 -12.63 20.99
C TYR A 231 20.18 -12.65 21.84
N ASP A 232 19.92 -11.58 22.60
CA ASP A 232 18.67 -11.42 23.36
C ASP A 232 17.59 -10.80 22.47
N PHE A 233 16.42 -11.43 22.35
CA PHE A 233 15.34 -10.98 21.49
C PHE A 233 13.95 -11.40 21.95
N ASP A 234 13.15 -10.44 22.41
CA ASP A 234 11.76 -10.69 22.84
C ASP A 234 10.74 -10.48 21.71
N VAL A 235 9.59 -11.16 21.80
CA VAL A 235 8.46 -11.00 20.87
C VAL A 235 7.18 -10.75 21.65
N TYR A 236 6.57 -9.58 21.42
CA TYR A 236 5.34 -9.13 22.06
C TYR A 236 4.20 -9.04 21.05
N ILE A 237 2.97 -9.39 21.45
CA ILE A 237 1.76 -9.10 20.67
C ILE A 237 1.11 -7.82 21.23
N HIS A 238 0.73 -6.91 20.35
CA HIS A 238 -0.15 -5.78 20.65
C HIS A 238 -1.40 -5.89 19.77
N ARG A 239 -2.60 -5.80 20.35
CA ARG A 239 -3.86 -5.89 19.60
C ARG A 239 -4.42 -4.49 19.33
N GLY A 240 -4.70 -4.20 18.06
CA GLY A 240 -5.47 -3.02 17.65
C GLY A 240 -6.94 -3.12 18.04
N MET A 241 -7.76 -2.17 17.56
CA MET A 241 -9.19 -2.09 17.86
C MET A 241 -10.02 -1.61 16.65
N GLY A 242 -9.91 -2.30 15.51
CA GLY A 242 -10.75 -2.08 14.32
C GLY A 242 -10.60 -0.71 13.67
N ALA A 243 -9.39 -0.37 13.20
CA ALA A 243 -9.13 0.89 12.50
C ALA A 243 -8.04 0.71 11.43
N TYR A 244 -8.41 0.64 10.15
CA TYR A 244 -7.51 0.40 9.01
C TYR A 244 -6.37 1.42 8.90
N VAL A 245 -6.60 2.67 9.31
CA VAL A 245 -5.54 3.68 9.38
C VAL A 245 -4.40 3.30 10.32
N CYS A 246 -4.64 2.48 11.34
CA CYS A 246 -3.58 1.93 12.21
C CYS A 246 -2.73 0.86 11.50
N GLY A 247 -3.10 0.42 10.29
CA GLY A 247 -2.24 -0.32 9.38
C GLY A 247 -1.20 0.55 8.65
N GLU A 248 -1.24 1.89 8.74
CA GLU A 248 -0.17 2.75 8.23
C GLU A 248 1.03 2.76 9.19
N GLU A 249 2.24 2.66 8.64
CA GLU A 249 3.50 2.54 9.39
C GLU A 249 3.66 3.49 10.60
N THR A 250 3.32 4.76 10.49
CA THR A 250 3.46 5.72 11.60
C THR A 250 2.24 5.81 12.50
N ALA A 251 1.03 5.62 11.96
CA ALA A 251 -0.18 5.50 12.77
C ALA A 251 -0.15 4.25 13.67
N LEU A 252 0.39 3.14 13.16
CA LEU A 252 0.62 1.90 13.90
C LEU A 252 1.53 2.15 15.11
N ILE A 253 2.63 2.88 14.90
CA ILE A 253 3.54 3.28 15.98
C ILE A 253 2.80 4.14 17.03
N GLU A 254 2.03 5.15 16.63
CA GLU A 254 1.26 5.99 17.57
C GLU A 254 0.20 5.17 18.34
N SER A 255 -0.47 4.22 17.68
CA SER A 255 -1.43 3.32 18.33
C SER A 255 -0.76 2.41 19.37
N LEU A 256 0.40 1.84 19.04
CA LEU A 256 1.21 1.00 19.94
C LEU A 256 1.74 1.80 21.14
N GLU A 257 2.03 3.10 20.96
CA GLU A 257 2.34 4.05 22.04
C GLU A 257 1.14 4.42 22.93
N GLY A 258 -0.04 3.85 22.70
CA GLY A 258 -1.26 4.12 23.48
C GLY A 258 -1.95 5.45 23.13
N LYS A 259 -1.62 6.04 21.98
CA LYS A 259 -2.27 7.25 21.46
C LYS A 259 -3.32 6.88 20.41
N ALA A 260 -4.04 7.87 19.91
CA ALA A 260 -4.86 7.68 18.72
C ALA A 260 -3.96 7.38 17.50
N GLY A 261 -4.32 6.37 16.68
CA GLY A 261 -3.62 6.00 15.45
C GLY A 261 -3.70 7.04 14.35
N LYS A 262 -3.00 8.17 14.55
CA LYS A 262 -2.91 9.30 13.62
C LYS A 262 -1.48 9.35 13.06
N PRO A 263 -1.28 9.23 11.74
CA PRO A 263 0.05 9.23 11.13
C PRO A 263 0.97 10.39 11.57
N ARG A 264 2.26 10.11 11.67
CA ARG A 264 3.29 11.14 11.84
C ARG A 264 3.68 11.70 10.46
N LEU A 265 3.95 13.01 10.40
CA LEU A 265 4.56 13.60 9.21
C LEU A 265 5.99 13.04 9.05
N LYS A 266 6.36 12.70 7.81
CA LYS A 266 7.71 12.23 7.44
C LYS A 266 8.41 13.39 6.72
N PRO A 267 9.62 13.83 7.11
CA PRO A 267 10.46 13.36 8.22
C PRO A 267 9.98 13.85 9.61
N PRO A 268 10.41 13.22 10.72
CA PRO A 268 11.40 12.14 10.81
C PRO A 268 10.86 10.77 10.38
N PHE A 269 11.71 9.93 9.79
CA PHE A 269 11.37 8.56 9.44
C PHE A 269 11.48 7.62 10.66
N PRO A 270 10.69 6.54 10.75
CA PRO A 270 10.72 5.59 11.88
C PRO A 270 12.10 5.00 12.18
N ALA A 271 12.93 4.77 11.16
CA ALA A 271 14.29 4.24 11.32
C ALA A 271 15.21 5.17 12.13
N GLY A 272 14.89 6.48 12.20
CA GLY A 272 15.51 7.42 13.13
C GLY A 272 14.72 7.55 14.43
N VAL A 273 13.44 7.92 14.34
CA VAL A 273 12.55 8.20 15.48
C VAL A 273 11.20 7.50 15.28
N GLY A 274 11.10 6.27 15.77
CA GLY A 274 9.92 5.42 15.67
C GLY A 274 9.26 5.18 17.03
N LEU A 275 9.02 3.92 17.36
CA LEU A 275 8.34 3.47 18.57
C LEU A 275 9.10 3.89 19.83
N PHE A 276 8.39 4.56 20.75
CA PHE A 276 8.93 5.16 21.97
C PHE A 276 10.10 6.12 21.69
N GLY A 277 10.11 6.76 20.51
CA GLY A 277 11.19 7.63 20.05
C GLY A 277 12.49 6.89 19.68
N ARG A 278 12.49 5.56 19.63
CA ARG A 278 13.66 4.72 19.29
C ARG A 278 13.68 4.33 17.81
N PRO A 279 14.86 4.03 17.23
CA PRO A 279 14.95 3.48 15.87
C PRO A 279 14.03 2.27 15.71
N THR A 280 13.14 2.34 14.71
CA THR A 280 12.12 1.30 14.48
C THR A 280 11.89 1.10 12.99
N THR A 281 11.70 -0.15 12.57
CA THR A 281 11.21 -0.46 11.21
C THR A 281 9.90 -1.22 11.28
N VAL A 282 8.91 -0.72 10.55
CA VAL A 282 7.62 -1.41 10.36
C VAL A 282 7.65 -2.25 9.09
N THR A 283 7.27 -3.52 9.18
CA THR A 283 7.26 -4.46 8.05
C THR A 283 6.03 -5.37 8.09
N ASN A 284 5.45 -5.65 6.93
CA ASN A 284 4.29 -6.54 6.81
C ASN A 284 4.63 -7.99 7.20
N VAL A 285 3.68 -8.72 7.79
CA VAL A 285 3.78 -10.16 8.13
C VAL A 285 4.42 -10.99 7.00
N GLU A 286 3.88 -10.95 5.78
CA GLU A 286 4.43 -11.70 4.64
C GLU A 286 5.92 -11.39 4.37
N THR A 287 6.36 -10.13 4.46
CA THR A 287 7.78 -9.75 4.27
C THR A 287 8.69 -10.30 5.37
N VAL A 288 8.19 -10.39 6.60
CA VAL A 288 8.95 -10.93 7.74
C VAL A 288 9.00 -12.45 7.66
N ALA A 289 7.88 -13.11 7.36
CA ALA A 289 7.75 -14.56 7.34
C ALA A 289 8.43 -15.24 6.14
N VAL A 290 8.65 -14.56 5.00
CA VAL A 290 9.48 -15.14 3.91
C VAL A 290 10.98 -15.11 4.23
N ALA A 291 11.44 -14.22 5.11
CA ALA A 291 12.86 -13.98 5.33
C ALA A 291 13.66 -15.20 5.82
N PRO A 292 13.18 -16.03 6.76
CA PRO A 292 13.89 -17.25 7.15
C PRO A 292 14.14 -18.20 5.98
N THR A 293 13.13 -18.40 5.13
CA THR A 293 13.25 -19.30 3.97
C THR A 293 14.18 -18.72 2.90
N ILE A 294 14.16 -17.40 2.67
CA ILE A 294 15.14 -16.72 1.80
C ILE A 294 16.56 -16.91 2.34
N LEU A 295 16.79 -16.72 3.63
CA LEU A 295 18.11 -16.86 4.26
C LEU A 295 18.61 -18.32 4.32
N ARG A 296 17.69 -19.29 4.38
CA ARG A 296 17.98 -20.73 4.27
C ARG A 296 18.30 -21.19 2.85
N ARG A 297 17.51 -20.77 1.86
CA ARG A 297 17.60 -21.22 0.45
C ARG A 297 18.52 -20.36 -0.42
N GLY A 298 18.92 -19.19 0.08
CA GLY A 298 19.76 -18.21 -0.61
C GLY A 298 18.94 -17.15 -1.36
N GLY A 299 19.44 -15.91 -1.40
CA GLY A 299 18.80 -14.81 -2.11
C GLY A 299 18.60 -15.09 -3.60
N ASP A 300 19.57 -15.75 -4.25
CA ASP A 300 19.51 -16.07 -5.68
C ASP A 300 18.33 -16.99 -6.05
N TRP A 301 17.98 -17.94 -5.17
CA TRP A 301 16.82 -18.81 -5.38
C TRP A 301 15.52 -18.00 -5.42
N PHE A 302 15.36 -17.04 -4.51
CA PHE A 302 14.18 -16.17 -4.48
C PHE A 302 14.20 -15.14 -5.62
N ALA A 303 15.37 -14.61 -5.96
CA ALA A 303 15.58 -13.72 -7.12
C ALA A 303 15.30 -14.42 -8.46
N GLY A 304 15.41 -15.75 -8.52
CA GLY A 304 15.11 -16.58 -9.68
C GLY A 304 13.62 -16.67 -10.06
N PHE A 305 12.70 -16.15 -9.23
CA PHE A 305 11.27 -16.06 -9.52
C PHE A 305 10.86 -14.63 -9.87
N GLY A 306 9.85 -14.48 -10.74
CA GLY A 306 9.35 -13.20 -11.22
C GLY A 306 10.27 -12.52 -12.23
N ARG A 307 9.82 -11.36 -12.73
CA ARG A 307 10.65 -10.46 -13.55
C ARG A 307 11.73 -9.77 -12.70
N GLU A 308 12.72 -9.19 -13.39
CA GLU A 308 13.68 -8.27 -12.75
C GLU A 308 12.94 -7.17 -11.96
N ARG A 309 13.49 -6.79 -10.80
CA ARG A 309 12.90 -5.85 -9.84
C ARG A 309 11.54 -6.27 -9.27
N ASN A 310 11.05 -7.47 -9.58
CA ASN A 310 9.74 -7.98 -9.18
C ASN A 310 9.86 -9.39 -8.58
N SER A 311 10.98 -9.64 -7.90
CA SER A 311 11.40 -10.98 -7.54
C SER A 311 10.55 -11.68 -6.46
N GLY A 312 10.53 -13.00 -6.58
CA GLY A 312 10.05 -13.93 -5.54
C GLY A 312 8.67 -14.53 -5.77
N THR A 313 8.11 -15.07 -4.68
CA THR A 313 6.73 -15.52 -4.60
C THR A 313 5.83 -14.47 -3.93
N LYS A 314 4.52 -14.61 -4.08
CA LYS A 314 3.52 -13.73 -3.48
C LYS A 314 2.28 -14.51 -3.08
N LEU A 315 1.72 -14.22 -1.90
CA LEU A 315 0.36 -14.63 -1.56
C LEU A 315 -0.66 -13.74 -2.27
N PHE A 316 -1.45 -14.33 -3.17
CA PHE A 316 -2.58 -13.72 -3.84
C PHE A 316 -3.87 -14.06 -3.08
N CYS A 317 -4.70 -13.06 -2.82
CA CYS A 317 -6.03 -13.25 -2.21
C CYS A 317 -7.08 -13.02 -3.30
N ILE A 318 -7.64 -14.08 -3.87
CA ILE A 318 -8.60 -13.99 -4.96
C ILE A 318 -10.02 -13.99 -4.39
N SER A 319 -10.76 -12.92 -4.67
CA SER A 319 -12.07 -12.62 -4.08
C SER A 319 -13.03 -12.02 -5.10
N GLY A 320 -14.31 -11.92 -4.75
CA GLY A 320 -15.36 -11.40 -5.64
C GLY A 320 -15.96 -12.50 -6.52
N HIS A 321 -16.27 -12.17 -7.78
CA HIS A 321 -17.08 -12.98 -8.69
C HIS A 321 -16.26 -14.03 -9.47
N VAL A 322 -15.55 -14.89 -8.73
CA VAL A 322 -14.90 -16.11 -9.23
C VAL A 322 -15.65 -17.35 -8.76
N ASN A 323 -15.38 -18.51 -9.36
CA ASN A 323 -16.05 -19.76 -8.99
C ASN A 323 -15.57 -20.30 -7.63
N GLU A 324 -14.27 -20.21 -7.34
CA GLU A 324 -13.66 -20.74 -6.11
C GLU A 324 -12.72 -19.69 -5.46
N PRO A 325 -13.25 -18.70 -4.71
CA PRO A 325 -12.44 -17.70 -4.02
C PRO A 325 -11.41 -18.33 -3.07
N CYS A 326 -10.14 -17.95 -3.18
CA CYS A 326 -9.04 -18.64 -2.48
C CYS A 326 -7.87 -17.71 -2.15
N THR A 327 -7.03 -18.13 -1.21
CA THR A 327 -5.70 -17.54 -0.98
C THR A 327 -4.65 -18.54 -1.44
N VAL A 328 -3.78 -18.12 -2.36
CA VAL A 328 -2.78 -18.98 -2.99
C VAL A 328 -1.43 -18.26 -3.03
N GLU A 329 -0.35 -18.95 -2.64
CA GLU A 329 0.99 -18.48 -3.00
C GLU A 329 1.20 -18.76 -4.50
N GLU A 330 1.89 -17.91 -5.24
CA GLU A 330 2.32 -18.24 -6.61
C GLU A 330 3.56 -17.40 -6.98
N GLU A 331 4.15 -17.63 -8.16
CA GLU A 331 5.26 -16.80 -8.66
C GLU A 331 4.80 -15.35 -8.86
N MET A 332 5.64 -14.38 -8.49
CA MET A 332 5.46 -13.00 -8.98
C MET A 332 5.46 -12.98 -10.52
N SER A 333 4.82 -11.97 -11.11
CA SER A 333 4.73 -11.80 -12.56
C SER A 333 3.94 -12.89 -13.31
N ILE A 334 3.21 -13.79 -12.63
CA ILE A 334 2.21 -14.65 -13.26
C ILE A 334 1.16 -13.81 -14.02
N PRO A 335 0.73 -14.18 -15.24
CA PRO A 335 -0.36 -13.49 -15.93
C PRO A 335 -1.66 -13.53 -15.10
N LEU A 336 -2.37 -12.40 -14.99
CA LEU A 336 -3.61 -12.32 -14.21
C LEU A 336 -4.66 -13.33 -14.69
N ARG A 337 -4.81 -13.49 -16.02
CA ARG A 337 -5.70 -14.51 -16.60
C ARG A 337 -5.33 -15.93 -16.16
N GLU A 338 -4.04 -16.29 -16.20
CA GLU A 338 -3.58 -17.62 -15.78
C GLU A 338 -3.79 -17.85 -14.28
N LEU A 339 -3.54 -16.84 -13.43
CA LEU A 339 -3.81 -16.90 -12.00
C LEU A 339 -5.30 -17.23 -11.74
N LEU A 340 -6.22 -16.52 -12.40
CA LEU A 340 -7.67 -16.69 -12.20
C LEU A 340 -8.20 -18.00 -12.79
N GLU A 341 -7.83 -18.36 -14.02
CA GLU A 341 -8.30 -19.60 -14.66
C GLU A 341 -7.79 -20.85 -13.93
N LYS A 342 -6.55 -20.82 -13.42
CA LYS A 342 -5.90 -21.99 -12.78
C LYS A 342 -6.24 -22.17 -11.30
N HIS A 343 -6.31 -21.09 -10.51
CA HIS A 343 -6.33 -21.21 -9.04
C HIS A 343 -7.67 -20.93 -8.36
N CYS A 344 -8.63 -20.29 -9.04
CA CYS A 344 -9.96 -20.00 -8.49
C CYS A 344 -11.12 -20.48 -9.39
N GLY A 345 -10.85 -21.46 -10.25
CA GLY A 345 -11.83 -22.03 -11.19
C GLY A 345 -12.32 -21.04 -12.26
N GLY A 346 -11.64 -19.91 -12.48
CA GLY A 346 -12.05 -18.86 -13.40
C GLY A 346 -13.18 -17.96 -12.90
N ILE A 347 -13.62 -17.06 -13.79
CA ILE A 347 -14.68 -16.07 -13.53
C ILE A 347 -16.04 -16.76 -13.48
N ARG A 348 -16.94 -16.28 -12.62
CA ARG A 348 -18.34 -16.71 -12.59
C ARG A 348 -19.00 -16.43 -13.94
N GLY A 349 -19.47 -17.48 -14.62
CA GLY A 349 -20.04 -17.36 -15.98
C GLY A 349 -19.01 -17.29 -17.12
N GLY A 350 -17.73 -17.57 -16.85
CA GLY A 350 -16.65 -17.58 -17.84
C GLY A 350 -15.99 -16.21 -18.06
N TRP A 351 -14.82 -16.22 -18.71
CA TRP A 351 -13.97 -15.02 -18.88
C TRP A 351 -14.68 -13.86 -19.59
N ASP A 352 -15.59 -14.16 -20.52
CA ASP A 352 -16.39 -13.13 -21.21
C ASP A 352 -17.41 -12.42 -20.32
N ASN A 353 -17.70 -12.95 -19.14
CA ASN A 353 -18.53 -12.29 -18.13
C ASN A 353 -17.73 -11.30 -17.24
N LEU A 354 -16.41 -11.19 -17.41
CA LEU A 354 -15.59 -10.24 -16.67
C LEU A 354 -15.96 -8.78 -17.02
N LEU A 355 -16.15 -7.94 -15.99
CA LEU A 355 -16.28 -6.49 -16.12
C LEU A 355 -14.93 -5.80 -15.88
N GLY A 356 -14.26 -6.19 -14.79
CA GLY A 356 -12.92 -5.71 -14.46
C GLY A 356 -12.38 -6.32 -13.17
N VAL A 357 -11.11 -6.03 -12.88
CA VAL A 357 -10.41 -6.57 -11.70
C VAL A 357 -9.71 -5.44 -10.98
N ILE A 358 -9.81 -5.40 -9.65
CA ILE A 358 -8.96 -4.57 -8.79
C ILE A 358 -7.82 -5.47 -8.29
N PRO A 359 -6.59 -5.32 -8.79
CA PRO A 359 -5.54 -6.34 -8.64
C PRO A 359 -4.83 -6.36 -7.27
N GLY A 360 -5.03 -5.35 -6.42
CA GLY A 360 -4.13 -5.09 -5.28
C GLY A 360 -4.77 -4.67 -3.96
N GLY A 361 -6.04 -4.95 -3.75
CA GLY A 361 -6.86 -4.41 -2.65
C GLY A 361 -7.60 -3.16 -3.09
N CYS A 362 -8.62 -2.73 -2.33
CA CYS A 362 -9.47 -1.62 -2.78
C CYS A 362 -8.78 -0.26 -2.88
N SER A 363 -7.51 -0.14 -2.49
CA SER A 363 -6.68 1.06 -2.67
C SER A 363 -6.27 1.32 -4.11
N VAL A 364 -6.22 0.31 -4.98
CA VAL A 364 -5.69 0.46 -6.35
C VAL A 364 -6.79 0.67 -7.40
N PRO A 365 -6.50 1.38 -8.52
CA PRO A 365 -7.43 1.54 -9.63
C PRO A 365 -7.86 0.20 -10.25
N ILE A 366 -9.15 0.08 -10.59
CA ILE A 366 -9.68 -1.05 -11.36
C ILE A 366 -9.06 -1.13 -12.77
N LEU A 367 -8.81 -2.34 -13.25
CA LEU A 367 -8.43 -2.67 -14.63
C LEU A 367 -9.66 -3.15 -15.42
N THR A 368 -9.73 -2.81 -16.71
CA THR A 368 -10.73 -3.33 -17.64
C THR A 368 -10.39 -4.75 -18.09
N LYS A 369 -11.39 -5.51 -18.57
CA LYS A 369 -11.19 -6.87 -19.14
C LYS A 369 -10.01 -6.93 -20.13
N ASP A 370 -9.93 -5.96 -21.04
CA ASP A 370 -8.93 -5.95 -22.12
C ASP A 370 -7.48 -5.81 -21.59
N VAL A 371 -7.30 -5.13 -20.45
CA VAL A 371 -6.01 -5.08 -19.76
C VAL A 371 -5.76 -6.36 -18.95
N CYS A 372 -6.80 -6.87 -18.28
CA CYS A 372 -6.72 -8.11 -17.49
C CYS A 372 -6.32 -9.35 -18.32
N GLU A 373 -6.57 -9.34 -19.62
CA GLU A 373 -6.17 -10.37 -20.59
C GLU A 373 -4.65 -10.54 -20.69
N HIS A 374 -3.88 -9.46 -20.54
CA HIS A 374 -2.45 -9.43 -20.87
C HIS A 374 -1.53 -9.09 -19.70
N VAL A 375 -2.06 -8.49 -18.63
CA VAL A 375 -1.24 -7.97 -17.52
C VAL A 375 -0.65 -9.05 -16.64
N LEU A 376 0.58 -8.81 -16.18
CA LEU A 376 1.31 -9.64 -15.23
C LEU A 376 1.08 -9.14 -13.80
N MET A 377 0.96 -10.06 -12.86
CA MET A 377 0.76 -9.78 -11.44
C MET A 377 2.08 -9.43 -10.75
N ASP A 378 2.61 -8.25 -11.06
CA ASP A 378 3.73 -7.63 -10.35
C ASP A 378 3.62 -6.11 -10.20
N TYR A 379 4.55 -5.50 -9.46
CA TYR A 379 4.46 -4.08 -9.09
C TYR A 379 4.64 -3.13 -10.27
N ASP A 380 5.46 -3.51 -11.25
CA ASP A 380 5.88 -2.58 -12.29
C ASP A 380 4.92 -2.65 -13.49
N ASP A 381 4.47 -3.84 -13.91
CA ASP A 381 3.50 -3.96 -15.02
C ASP A 381 2.12 -3.41 -14.67
N LEU A 382 1.62 -3.67 -13.45
CA LEU A 382 0.37 -3.08 -12.98
C LEU A 382 0.45 -1.56 -12.85
N LYS A 383 1.64 -1.01 -12.55
CA LYS A 383 1.88 0.43 -12.50
C LYS A 383 1.89 1.05 -13.90
N ASP A 384 2.53 0.39 -14.86
CA ASP A 384 2.55 0.84 -16.26
C ASP A 384 1.13 0.88 -16.86
N HIS A 385 0.25 -0.03 -16.42
CA HIS A 385 -1.20 -0.02 -16.70
C HIS A 385 -2.03 0.91 -15.78
N GLN A 386 -1.40 1.89 -15.13
CA GLN A 386 -2.04 2.90 -14.26
C GLN A 386 -2.87 2.32 -13.10
N SER A 387 -2.45 1.17 -12.58
CA SER A 387 -2.96 0.55 -11.34
C SER A 387 -1.78 0.27 -10.39
N GLY A 388 -1.85 -0.77 -9.57
CA GLY A 388 -0.73 -1.23 -8.75
C GLY A 388 -0.98 -2.62 -8.13
N LEU A 389 0.09 -3.31 -7.76
CA LEU A 389 -0.03 -4.63 -7.11
C LEU A 389 -0.61 -4.56 -5.70
N GLY A 390 -0.40 -3.45 -4.99
CA GLY A 390 -0.87 -3.28 -3.61
C GLY A 390 -0.51 -4.48 -2.71
N THR A 391 -1.50 -5.05 -2.05
CA THR A 391 -1.35 -6.25 -1.20
C THR A 391 -1.39 -7.57 -1.99
N ALA A 392 -1.62 -7.52 -3.30
CA ALA A 392 -2.04 -8.61 -4.20
C ALA A 392 -3.39 -9.26 -3.82
N ALA A 393 -4.30 -8.46 -3.27
CA ALA A 393 -5.70 -8.82 -3.12
C ALA A 393 -6.47 -8.56 -4.42
N VAL A 394 -6.75 -9.63 -5.15
CA VAL A 394 -7.43 -9.61 -6.46
C VAL A 394 -8.94 -9.66 -6.24
N ILE A 395 -9.62 -8.52 -6.41
CA ILE A 395 -11.08 -8.41 -6.33
C ILE A 395 -11.64 -8.44 -7.76
N VAL A 396 -12.28 -9.55 -8.12
CA VAL A 396 -12.85 -9.79 -9.44
C VAL A 396 -14.31 -9.33 -9.47
N LEU A 397 -14.69 -8.56 -10.48
CA LEU A 397 -16.06 -8.07 -10.67
C LEU A 397 -16.57 -8.53 -12.05
N ASP A 398 -17.68 -9.26 -12.06
CA ASP A 398 -18.36 -9.68 -13.30
C ASP A 398 -19.40 -8.63 -13.76
N LYS A 399 -19.96 -8.80 -14.96
CA LYS A 399 -20.91 -7.86 -15.59
C LYS A 399 -22.26 -7.73 -14.87
N SER A 400 -22.54 -8.53 -13.83
CA SER A 400 -23.71 -8.33 -12.96
C SER A 400 -23.50 -7.25 -11.90
N THR A 401 -22.26 -6.74 -11.77
CA THR A 401 -21.87 -5.76 -10.76
C THR A 401 -22.25 -4.34 -11.19
N ASP A 402 -22.96 -3.61 -10.33
CA ASP A 402 -22.96 -2.14 -10.38
C ASP A 402 -21.58 -1.63 -9.89
N ILE A 403 -20.68 -1.32 -10.84
CA ILE A 403 -19.31 -0.87 -10.52
C ILE A 403 -19.31 0.49 -9.82
N VAL A 404 -20.22 1.41 -10.16
CA VAL A 404 -20.35 2.71 -9.49
C VAL A 404 -20.72 2.51 -8.02
N ARG A 405 -21.63 1.58 -7.72
CA ARG A 405 -22.00 1.17 -6.35
C ARG A 405 -20.85 0.49 -5.60
N ALA A 406 -20.04 -0.31 -6.28
CA ALA A 406 -18.88 -0.97 -5.69
C ALA A 406 -17.80 0.04 -5.31
N ILE A 407 -17.43 0.96 -6.22
CA ILE A 407 -16.46 2.03 -5.94
C ILE A 407 -16.98 3.00 -4.88
N GLN A 408 -18.28 3.36 -4.91
CA GLN A 408 -18.92 4.13 -3.83
C GLN A 408 -18.79 3.42 -2.47
N ARG A 409 -18.83 2.07 -2.42
CA ARG A 409 -18.64 1.33 -1.16
C ARG A 409 -17.22 1.46 -0.62
N PHE A 410 -16.21 1.59 -1.49
CA PHE A 410 -14.84 1.88 -1.09
C PHE A 410 -14.68 3.34 -0.65
N SER A 411 -15.32 4.30 -1.32
CA SER A 411 -15.37 5.69 -0.84
C SER A 411 -15.97 5.79 0.57
N TYR A 412 -17.03 5.02 0.87
CA TYR A 412 -17.58 4.91 2.22
C TYR A 412 -16.58 4.31 3.21
N PHE A 413 -15.88 3.23 2.81
CA PHE A 413 -14.83 2.61 3.64
C PHE A 413 -13.72 3.62 3.98
N TYR A 414 -13.15 4.32 2.99
CA TYR A 414 -12.09 5.30 3.24
C TYR A 414 -12.56 6.52 4.05
N LYS A 415 -13.82 6.94 3.91
CA LYS A 415 -14.42 7.97 4.77
C LYS A 415 -14.60 7.49 6.21
N HIS A 416 -14.95 6.21 6.42
CA HIS A 416 -15.14 5.62 7.75
C HIS A 416 -13.79 5.40 8.45
N GLU A 417 -12.81 4.88 7.72
CA GLU A 417 -11.48 4.51 8.23
C GLU A 417 -10.46 5.66 8.23
N SER A 418 -10.85 6.88 7.88
CA SER A 418 -9.96 8.05 7.96
C SER A 418 -9.84 8.55 9.40
N CYS A 419 -8.61 8.66 9.91
CA CYS A 419 -8.34 9.22 11.24
C CYS A 419 -8.68 10.72 11.40
N GLY A 420 -9.09 11.40 10.33
CA GLY A 420 -9.51 12.81 10.34
C GLY A 420 -8.40 13.83 10.63
N GLN A 421 -7.12 13.44 10.61
CA GLN A 421 -6.02 14.34 11.00
C GLN A 421 -5.78 15.46 9.97
N CYS A 422 -5.47 15.13 8.72
CA CYS A 422 -5.20 16.12 7.67
C CYS A 422 -6.47 16.53 6.92
N THR A 423 -6.62 17.83 6.67
CA THR A 423 -7.82 18.41 6.05
C THR A 423 -8.13 17.84 4.65
N PRO A 424 -7.16 17.68 3.72
CA PRO A 424 -7.45 17.11 2.40
C PRO A 424 -8.04 15.70 2.49
N CYS A 425 -7.56 14.85 3.41
CA CYS A 425 -8.17 13.53 3.63
C CYS A 425 -9.54 13.64 4.34
N ARG A 426 -9.63 14.36 5.45
CA ARG A 426 -10.85 14.42 6.30
C ARG A 426 -12.05 14.96 5.54
N GLU A 427 -11.88 16.12 4.91
CA GLU A 427 -12.96 16.79 4.17
C GLU A 427 -13.11 16.18 2.78
N GLY A 428 -11.98 15.88 2.11
CA GLY A 428 -11.97 15.30 0.77
C GLY A 428 -12.66 13.95 0.72
N THR A 429 -12.30 12.97 1.57
CA THR A 429 -12.99 11.65 1.57
C THR A 429 -14.49 11.77 1.87
N THR A 430 -14.88 12.71 2.75
CA THR A 430 -16.28 13.02 3.03
C THR A 430 -16.99 13.61 1.81
N TRP A 431 -16.34 14.46 1.03
CA TRP A 431 -16.90 15.03 -0.20
C TRP A 431 -16.92 14.03 -1.35
N LEU A 432 -15.84 13.28 -1.57
CA LEU A 432 -15.74 12.17 -2.51
C LEU A 432 -16.91 11.17 -2.33
N LEU A 433 -17.19 10.76 -1.08
CA LEU A 433 -18.34 9.92 -0.76
C LEU A 433 -19.67 10.58 -1.18
N LYS A 434 -19.92 11.84 -0.80
CA LYS A 434 -21.16 12.56 -1.16
C LYS A 434 -21.37 12.73 -2.67
N VAL A 435 -20.30 12.85 -3.45
CA VAL A 435 -20.40 12.85 -4.91
C VAL A 435 -20.67 11.44 -5.43
N MET A 436 -19.97 10.42 -4.92
CA MET A 436 -20.17 9.03 -5.29
C MET A 436 -21.57 8.48 -4.92
N ASP A 437 -22.18 8.94 -3.83
CA ASP A 437 -23.56 8.64 -3.46
C ASP A 437 -24.56 9.15 -4.51
N ARG A 438 -24.33 10.35 -5.06
CA ARG A 438 -25.12 10.92 -6.15
C ARG A 438 -24.82 10.24 -7.48
N PHE A 439 -23.57 9.90 -7.77
CA PHE A 439 -23.19 9.19 -8.99
C PHE A 439 -23.85 7.81 -9.05
N LYS A 440 -23.81 7.05 -7.94
CA LYS A 440 -24.54 5.79 -7.76
C LYS A 440 -26.03 5.94 -8.07
N ALA A 441 -26.65 7.02 -7.58
CA ALA A 441 -28.07 7.31 -7.78
C ALA A 441 -28.43 7.87 -9.17
N GLY A 442 -27.45 8.31 -9.96
CA GLY A 442 -27.67 9.02 -11.24
C GLY A 442 -27.89 10.53 -11.10
N GLN A 443 -27.92 11.07 -9.88
CA GLN A 443 -28.30 12.44 -9.53
C GLN A 443 -27.13 13.45 -9.67
N ALA A 444 -26.49 13.44 -10.83
CA ALA A 444 -25.36 14.28 -11.21
C ALA A 444 -25.36 14.56 -12.72
N GLY A 445 -24.43 15.39 -13.19
CA GLY A 445 -24.24 15.67 -14.63
C GLY A 445 -22.78 15.50 -15.06
N PRO A 446 -22.49 15.43 -16.38
CA PRO A 446 -21.15 15.13 -16.89
C PRO A 446 -20.04 16.05 -16.37
N ARG A 447 -20.32 17.35 -16.18
CA ARG A 447 -19.40 18.32 -15.58
C ARG A 447 -18.88 17.88 -14.21
N GLU A 448 -19.71 17.18 -13.43
CA GLU A 448 -19.30 16.74 -12.10
C GLU A 448 -18.31 15.58 -12.13
N ILE A 449 -18.20 14.83 -13.23
CA ILE A 449 -17.18 13.79 -13.43
C ILE A 449 -15.80 14.45 -13.42
N ASP A 450 -15.65 15.54 -14.17
CA ASP A 450 -14.39 16.28 -14.27
C ASP A 450 -14.08 17.02 -12.97
N MET A 451 -15.08 17.61 -12.29
CA MET A 451 -14.91 18.18 -10.94
C MET A 451 -14.51 17.12 -9.89
N LEU A 452 -15.05 15.89 -9.99
CA LEU A 452 -14.68 14.81 -9.09
C LEU A 452 -13.24 14.36 -9.35
N TRP A 453 -12.83 14.30 -10.62
CA TRP A 453 -11.44 14.02 -11.00
C TRP A 453 -10.48 15.07 -10.41
N GLU A 454 -10.77 16.37 -10.58
CA GLU A 454 -9.99 17.46 -9.96
C GLU A 454 -9.91 17.29 -8.44
N LEU A 455 -11.02 17.04 -7.76
CA LEU A 455 -11.05 16.79 -6.32
C LEU A 455 -10.19 15.59 -5.91
N THR A 456 -10.15 14.50 -6.69
CA THR A 456 -9.25 13.39 -6.37
C THR A 456 -7.77 13.77 -6.45
N LYS A 457 -7.39 14.75 -7.29
CA LYS A 457 -6.01 15.26 -7.41
C LYS A 457 -5.65 16.26 -6.30
N GLU A 458 -6.62 16.97 -5.75
CA GLU A 458 -6.44 17.80 -4.55
C GLU A 458 -6.32 16.95 -3.26
N VAL A 459 -6.84 15.73 -3.26
CA VAL A 459 -6.64 14.77 -2.15
C VAL A 459 -5.31 14.01 -2.31
N GLU A 460 -5.03 13.48 -3.50
CA GLU A 460 -3.80 12.75 -3.80
C GLU A 460 -2.55 13.62 -3.58
N GLY A 461 -1.52 13.08 -2.94
CA GLY A 461 -0.24 13.77 -2.70
C GLY A 461 -0.26 14.92 -1.67
N HIS A 462 -1.44 15.41 -1.26
CA HIS A 462 -1.60 16.50 -0.29
C HIS A 462 -1.93 16.01 1.13
N THR A 463 -1.93 14.70 1.36
CA THR A 463 -2.22 14.07 2.66
C THR A 463 -0.97 13.63 3.40
N ILE A 464 -1.05 13.55 4.74
CA ILE A 464 0.09 13.11 5.59
C ILE A 464 0.50 11.65 5.31
N CYS A 465 -0.45 10.81 4.89
CA CYS A 465 -0.23 9.42 4.54
C CYS A 465 -0.98 9.03 3.26
N ALA A 466 -0.65 7.85 2.72
CA ALA A 466 -1.20 7.33 1.48
C ALA A 466 -2.69 6.90 1.54
N LEU A 467 -3.39 7.07 2.68
CA LEU A 467 -4.84 6.85 2.76
C LEU A 467 -5.61 7.83 1.86
N GLY A 468 -5.09 9.05 1.67
CA GLY A 468 -5.64 10.00 0.69
C GLY A 468 -5.57 9.47 -0.73
N ASP A 469 -4.38 9.02 -1.15
CA ASP A 469 -4.15 8.40 -2.45
C ASP A 469 -5.04 7.16 -2.66
N ALA A 470 -5.09 6.26 -1.67
CA ALA A 470 -5.94 5.06 -1.66
C ALA A 470 -7.45 5.36 -1.74
N ALA A 471 -7.90 6.52 -1.25
CA ALA A 471 -9.29 6.95 -1.37
C ALA A 471 -9.59 7.62 -2.72
N ALA A 472 -8.58 8.23 -3.35
CA ALA A 472 -8.66 8.92 -4.63
C ALA A 472 -8.58 7.94 -5.82
N TRP A 473 -7.63 7.01 -5.79
CA TRP A 473 -7.31 6.10 -6.90
C TRP A 473 -8.47 5.21 -7.40
N PRO A 474 -9.37 4.65 -6.55
CA PRO A 474 -10.51 3.86 -7.03
C PRO A 474 -11.50 4.68 -7.84
N ILE A 475 -11.70 5.94 -7.46
CA ILE A 475 -12.56 6.89 -8.18
C ILE A 475 -11.88 7.32 -9.49
N GLN A 476 -10.56 7.56 -9.48
CA GLN A 476 -9.82 7.83 -10.72
C GLN A 476 -9.88 6.64 -11.70
N GLY A 477 -9.76 5.41 -11.20
CA GLY A 477 -9.93 4.19 -12.00
C GLY A 477 -11.34 4.08 -12.60
N LEU A 478 -12.38 4.35 -11.80
CA LEU A 478 -13.77 4.39 -12.27
C LEU A 478 -13.97 5.43 -13.37
N ILE A 479 -13.53 6.68 -13.15
CA ILE A 479 -13.69 7.77 -14.11
C ILE A 479 -12.94 7.45 -15.42
N ARG A 480 -11.70 6.99 -15.34
CA ARG A 480 -10.89 6.69 -16.52
C ARG A 480 -11.46 5.56 -17.38
N ASN A 481 -11.98 4.51 -16.74
CA ASN A 481 -12.34 3.27 -17.43
C ASN A 481 -13.85 3.09 -17.66
N PHE A 482 -14.69 3.76 -16.88
CA PHE A 482 -16.16 3.59 -16.86
C PHE A 482 -16.93 4.92 -16.95
N ARG A 483 -16.32 6.01 -17.45
CA ARG A 483 -17.02 7.28 -17.76
C ARG A 483 -18.30 7.10 -18.59
N PRO A 484 -18.34 6.25 -19.66
CA PRO A 484 -19.58 6.04 -20.41
C PRO A 484 -20.71 5.44 -19.56
N GLU A 485 -20.41 4.63 -18.55
CA GLU A 485 -21.44 4.10 -17.65
C GLU A 485 -21.98 5.17 -16.70
N LEU A 486 -21.11 6.06 -16.20
CA LEU A 486 -21.53 7.23 -15.42
C LEU A 486 -22.45 8.15 -16.25
N GLU A 487 -22.04 8.48 -17.47
CA GLU A 487 -22.80 9.35 -18.37
C GLU A 487 -24.16 8.74 -18.76
N ALA A 488 -24.20 7.44 -19.11
CA ALA A 488 -25.44 6.73 -19.40
C ALA A 488 -26.39 6.68 -18.18
N ARG A 489 -25.85 6.52 -16.96
CA ARG A 489 -26.62 6.53 -15.72
C ARG A 489 -27.22 7.90 -15.42
N PHE A 490 -26.49 8.97 -15.69
CA PHE A 490 -26.98 10.34 -15.53
C PHE A 490 -28.04 10.68 -16.57
N GLN A 491 -27.84 10.25 -17.83
CA GLN A 491 -28.86 10.41 -18.88
C GLN A 491 -30.17 9.73 -18.48
N LYS A 492 -30.13 8.46 -18.06
CA LYS A 492 -31.32 7.72 -17.63
C LYS A 492 -32.05 8.42 -16.47
N PHE A 493 -31.31 8.90 -15.47
CA PHE A 493 -31.92 9.66 -14.36
C PHE A 493 -32.60 10.95 -14.84
N ASN A 494 -32.00 11.67 -15.79
CA ASN A 494 -32.61 12.88 -16.37
C ASN A 494 -33.85 12.56 -17.23
N GLU A 495 -33.93 11.38 -17.85
CA GLU A 495 -35.12 10.90 -18.57
C GLU A 495 -36.26 10.55 -17.60
N ASP A 496 -35.95 9.91 -16.46
CA ASP A 496 -36.93 9.49 -15.45
C ASP A 496 -37.43 10.64 -14.54
N VAL A 497 -36.55 11.61 -14.21
CA VAL A 497 -36.79 12.64 -13.14
C VAL A 497 -36.67 14.09 -13.66
N GLY A 498 -36.10 14.29 -14.84
CA GLY A 498 -35.80 15.62 -15.38
C GLY A 498 -34.39 16.12 -15.03
N ALA A 499 -33.95 17.16 -15.74
CA ALA A 499 -32.57 17.65 -15.71
C ALA A 499 -32.10 18.10 -14.32
N VAL A 500 -31.03 17.47 -13.82
CA VAL A 500 -30.41 17.76 -12.52
C VAL A 500 -29.42 18.93 -12.61
N SER A 501 -29.50 19.90 -11.69
CA SER A 501 -28.48 20.96 -11.59
C SER A 501 -27.31 20.56 -10.69
N VAL A 502 -26.18 21.25 -10.84
CA VAL A 502 -24.95 21.02 -10.06
C VAL A 502 -25.24 20.91 -8.57
N GLY A 503 -24.70 19.86 -7.93
CA GLY A 503 -24.96 19.52 -6.53
C GLY A 503 -26.14 18.56 -6.33
N GLY A 504 -26.82 18.14 -7.40
CA GLY A 504 -27.86 17.11 -7.35
C GLY A 504 -29.29 17.63 -7.17
N TRP A 505 -29.58 18.89 -7.50
CA TRP A 505 -30.93 19.44 -7.36
C TRP A 505 -31.83 18.98 -8.51
N THR A 506 -32.95 18.34 -8.16
CA THR A 506 -34.01 17.97 -9.10
C THR A 506 -34.98 19.13 -9.33
N PRO A 507 -35.72 19.15 -10.45
CA PRO A 507 -36.79 20.13 -10.66
C PRO A 507 -37.80 20.12 -9.51
N GLY A 508 -38.16 21.30 -8.99
CA GLY A 508 -39.07 21.45 -7.85
C GLY A 508 -38.43 21.24 -6.46
N ALA A 509 -37.14 20.90 -6.37
CA ALA A 509 -36.44 20.83 -5.09
C ALA A 509 -36.28 22.22 -4.45
N THR A 510 -36.61 22.34 -3.17
CA THR A 510 -36.56 23.58 -2.38
C THR A 510 -35.97 23.35 -0.99
N VAL A 511 -35.57 24.42 -0.29
CA VAL A 511 -35.13 24.34 1.11
C VAL A 511 -36.25 24.87 2.01
N GLY A 512 -36.77 24.00 2.88
CA GLY A 512 -37.74 24.37 3.93
C GLY A 512 -37.23 23.93 5.29
N SER A 513 -37.23 24.84 6.27
CA SER A 513 -36.77 24.58 7.65
C SER A 513 -35.41 23.88 7.76
N GLY A 514 -34.46 24.25 6.88
CA GLY A 514 -33.11 23.67 6.85
C GLY A 514 -33.01 22.27 6.22
N LYS A 515 -34.08 21.74 5.63
CA LYS A 515 -34.11 20.46 4.92
C LYS A 515 -34.44 20.65 3.44
N VAL A 516 -33.92 19.77 2.59
CA VAL A 516 -34.31 19.72 1.17
C VAL A 516 -35.67 19.01 1.07
N ILE A 517 -36.62 19.65 0.38
CA ILE A 517 -37.98 19.18 0.11
C ILE A 517 -38.10 19.00 -1.40
N GLY A 518 -38.72 17.92 -1.89
CA GLY A 518 -38.92 17.69 -3.33
C GLY A 518 -37.66 17.25 -4.11
N GLY A 519 -36.49 17.23 -3.47
CA GLY A 519 -35.26 16.67 -4.01
C GLY A 519 -34.57 15.78 -2.98
N PRO A 520 -34.83 14.46 -2.96
CA PRO A 520 -34.12 13.57 -2.05
C PRO A 520 -32.66 13.50 -2.48
N VAL A 521 -31.78 14.26 -1.82
CA VAL A 521 -30.34 13.99 -1.86
C VAL A 521 -30.17 12.57 -1.31
N PRO A 522 -29.39 11.67 -1.96
CA PRO A 522 -29.26 10.31 -1.48
C PRO A 522 -28.68 10.35 -0.07
N GLY A 523 -29.40 9.75 0.88
CA GLY A 523 -28.96 9.73 2.27
C GLY A 523 -27.58 9.07 2.36
N SER A 524 -26.63 9.76 3.00
CA SER A 524 -25.38 9.12 3.40
C SER A 524 -25.72 7.94 4.31
N HIS A 525 -25.16 6.78 4.00
CA HIS A 525 -25.28 5.54 4.78
C HIS A 525 -24.99 5.75 6.27
#